data_AF-A0AA92DG79-F1
#
_entry.id   AF-A0AA92DG79-F1
#
_cell.length_a   1.000
_cell.length_b   1.000
_cell.length_c   1.000
_cell.angle_alpha   90.00
_cell.angle_beta   90.00
_cell.angle_gamma   90.00
#
_symmetry.space_group_name_H-M   'P 1'
#
loop_
_entity.id
_entity.type
_entity.pdbx_description
1 polymer ?
#
loop_
_entity_poly.entity_id
_entity_poly.type
_entity_poly.pdbx_seq_one_letter_code
_entity_poly.pdbx_strand_id
1 'polypeptide(L)'
;MTNILDHVIAALCELLDLQDGGTITVDTRLDDDLGIDSGLLLELFMLIEERIPEVAVDPAGLKPQQLATVGSFTALIEAGLKAREPA
;
A
#
# COMPACT_ATOMS: atom_id res chain seq x y z
N MET A 1 -7.38 0.79 17.29
CA MET A 1 -6.37 0.05 16.53
C MET A 1 -6.69 0.29 15.07
N THR A 2 -5.96 1.18 14.43
CA THR A 2 -6.12 1.46 13.00
C THR A 2 -5.49 0.29 12.24
N ASN A 3 -6.25 -0.34 11.34
CA ASN A 3 -5.78 -1.50 10.56
C ASN A 3 -4.81 -1.01 9.46
N ILE A 4 -3.86 -1.86 9.02
CA ILE A 4 -2.95 -1.52 7.91
C ILE A 4 -3.74 -1.12 6.67
N LEU A 5 -4.86 -1.81 6.40
CA LEU A 5 -5.76 -1.47 5.31
C LEU A 5 -6.25 -0.02 5.35
N ASP A 6 -6.56 0.51 6.54
CA ASP A 6 -7.04 1.89 6.71
C ASP A 6 -5.93 2.90 6.39
N HIS A 7 -4.70 2.61 6.81
CA HIS A 7 -3.53 3.41 6.44
C HIS A 7 -3.25 3.38 4.93
N VAL A 8 -3.40 2.21 4.30
CA VAL A 8 -3.25 2.03 2.85
C VAL A 8 -4.31 2.84 2.10
N ILE A 9 -5.58 2.71 2.48
CA ILE A 9 -6.68 3.46 1.85
C ILE A 9 -6.45 4.96 2.03
N ALA A 10 -6.08 5.42 3.23
CA ALA A 10 -5.82 6.82 3.48
C ALA A 10 -4.64 7.37 2.66
N ALA A 11 -3.57 6.59 2.48
CA ALA A 11 -2.44 6.97 1.62
C ALA A 11 -2.83 7.02 0.14
N LEU A 12 -3.67 6.08 -0.33
CA LEU A 12 -4.21 6.10 -1.69
C LEU A 12 -5.09 7.33 -1.92
N CYS A 13 -5.95 7.68 -0.96
CA CYS A 13 -6.77 8.89 -1.06
C CYS A 13 -5.92 10.16 -1.12
N GLU A 14 -4.87 10.24 -0.31
CA GLU A 14 -3.93 11.37 -0.34
C GLU A 14 -3.20 11.46 -1.68
N LEU A 15 -2.67 10.33 -2.18
CA LEU A 15 -1.91 10.29 -3.42
C LEU A 15 -2.76 10.63 -4.64
N LEU A 16 -4.02 10.19 -4.66
CA LEU A 16 -4.95 10.37 -5.78
C LEU A 16 -5.84 11.62 -5.63
N ASP A 17 -5.62 12.44 -4.59
CA ASP A 17 -6.46 13.60 -4.23
C ASP A 17 -7.96 13.24 -4.16
N LEU A 18 -8.27 12.07 -3.61
CA LEU A 18 -9.65 11.59 -3.41
C LEU A 18 -10.19 12.08 -2.07
N GLN A 19 -11.45 12.53 -2.06
CA GLN A 19 -12.08 13.05 -0.86
C GLN A 19 -12.31 11.99 0.22
N ASP A 20 -12.57 10.74 -0.20
CA ASP A 20 -12.72 9.61 0.70
C ASP A 20 -12.42 8.26 0.00
N GLY A 21 -12.09 7.27 0.82
CA GLY A 21 -11.77 5.91 0.38
C GLY A 21 -12.95 4.94 0.47
N GLY A 22 -14.19 5.44 0.59
CA GLY A 22 -15.37 4.60 0.83
C GLY A 22 -15.67 3.60 -0.31
N THR A 23 -15.14 3.87 -1.50
CA THR A 23 -15.24 2.99 -2.67
C THR A 23 -14.04 2.06 -2.86
N ILE A 24 -12.97 2.25 -2.09
CA ILE A 24 -11.75 1.45 -2.20
C ILE A 24 -11.91 0.20 -1.33
N THR A 25 -11.76 -0.96 -1.95
CA THR A 25 -11.89 -2.27 -1.29
C THR A 25 -10.64 -3.09 -1.52
N VAL A 26 -10.52 -4.23 -0.83
CA VAL A 26 -9.38 -5.15 -1.00
C VAL A 26 -9.28 -5.73 -2.41
N ASP A 27 -10.39 -5.78 -3.15
CA ASP A 27 -10.48 -6.26 -4.53
C ASP A 27 -10.17 -5.18 -5.57
N THR A 28 -10.13 -3.90 -5.17
CA THR A 28 -9.83 -2.76 -6.05
C THR A 28 -8.42 -2.90 -6.63
N ARG A 29 -8.29 -2.82 -7.96
CA ARG A 29 -7.02 -2.97 -8.68
C ARG A 29 -6.24 -1.66 -8.67
N LEU A 30 -4.96 -1.72 -8.28
CA LEU A 30 -4.13 -0.50 -8.17
C LEU A 30 -3.92 0.15 -9.55
N ASP A 31 -3.55 -0.64 -10.55
CA ASP A 31 -3.29 -0.13 -11.91
C ASP A 31 -4.60 0.17 -12.68
N ASP A 32 -5.54 -0.77 -12.67
CA ASP A 32 -6.75 -0.74 -13.53
C ASP A 32 -7.87 0.18 -12.97
N ASP A 33 -8.17 0.08 -11.67
CA ASP A 33 -9.26 0.86 -11.06
C ASP A 33 -8.77 2.23 -10.59
N LEU A 34 -7.54 2.30 -10.06
CA LEU A 34 -6.99 3.53 -9.47
C LEU A 34 -5.98 4.26 -10.37
N GLY A 35 -5.52 3.65 -11.47
CA GLY A 35 -4.55 4.28 -12.36
C GLY A 35 -3.15 4.44 -11.74
N ILE A 36 -2.76 3.57 -10.80
CA ILE A 36 -1.46 3.63 -10.12
C ILE A 36 -0.38 3.11 -11.05
N ASP A 37 0.34 4.04 -11.68
CA ASP A 37 1.57 3.76 -12.43
C ASP A 37 2.78 3.48 -11.50
N SER A 38 3.89 3.01 -12.08
CA SER A 38 5.14 2.74 -11.35
C SER A 38 5.71 3.95 -10.59
N GLY A 39 5.47 5.17 -11.07
CA GLY A 39 5.84 6.41 -10.36
C GLY A 39 5.00 6.63 -9.10
N LEU A 40 3.68 6.55 -9.24
CA LEU A 40 2.73 6.65 -8.13
C LEU A 40 2.94 5.54 -7.10
N LEU A 41 3.34 4.35 -7.55
CA LEU A 41 3.62 3.23 -6.67
C LEU A 41 4.80 3.51 -5.73
N LEU A 42 5.86 4.17 -6.23
CA LEU A 42 6.98 4.63 -5.40
C LEU A 42 6.53 5.70 -4.41
N GLU A 43 5.72 6.66 -4.84
CA GLU A 43 5.16 7.70 -3.96
C GLU A 43 4.26 7.10 -2.87
N LEU A 44 3.43 6.12 -3.22
CA LEU A 44 2.60 5.38 -2.29
C LEU A 44 3.45 4.67 -1.22
N PHE A 45 4.54 4.02 -1.63
CA PHE A 45 5.44 3.38 -0.67
C PHE A 45 6.08 4.39 0.29
N MET A 46 6.55 5.54 -0.23
CA MET A 46 7.10 6.60 0.63
C MET A 46 6.07 7.12 1.63
N LEU A 47 4.83 7.37 1.18
CA LEU A 47 3.72 7.77 2.04
C LEU A 47 3.42 6.73 3.13
N ILE A 48 3.44 5.45 2.78
CA ILE A 48 3.21 4.36 3.74
C ILE A 48 4.35 4.25 4.75
N GLU A 49 5.61 4.34 4.31
CA GLU A 49 6.76 4.32 5.22
C GLU A 49 6.80 5.55 6.12
N GLU A 50 6.36 6.72 5.64
CA GLU A 50 6.22 7.92 6.47
C GLU A 50 5.14 7.75 7.53
N ARG A 51 4.00 7.15 7.17
CA ARG A 51 2.86 6.90 8.08
C ARG A 51 3.12 5.75 9.04
N ILE A 52 3.81 4.72 8.58
CA ILE A 52 4.14 3.50 9.32
C ILE A 52 5.66 3.30 9.22
N PRO A 53 6.45 4.01 10.03
CA PRO A 53 7.91 3.94 9.99
C PRO A 53 8.46 2.58 10.41
N GLU A 54 7.60 1.65 10.85
CA GLU A 54 7.93 0.26 11.18
C GLU A 54 7.90 -0.67 9.95
N VAL A 55 7.20 -0.28 8.88
CA VAL A 55 7.17 -1.00 7.62
C VAL A 55 8.49 -0.80 6.90
N ALA A 56 9.07 -1.88 6.41
CA ALA A 56 10.18 -1.85 5.47
C ALA A 56 9.86 -2.81 4.33
N VAL A 57 9.64 -2.27 3.13
CA VAL A 57 9.35 -3.09 1.95
C VAL A 57 10.59 -3.10 1.06
N ASP A 58 11.11 -4.29 0.76
CA ASP A 58 12.22 -4.42 -0.19
C ASP A 58 11.69 -4.38 -1.63
N PRO A 59 11.98 -3.31 -2.42
CA PRO A 59 11.54 -3.21 -3.81
C PRO A 59 12.12 -4.32 -4.70
N ALA A 60 13.25 -4.94 -4.32
CA ALA A 60 13.88 -6.01 -5.10
C ALA A 60 13.09 -7.33 -5.04
N GLY A 61 12.26 -7.52 -4.00
CA GLY A 61 11.44 -8.72 -3.80
C GLY A 61 10.01 -8.62 -4.34
N LEU A 62 9.62 -7.46 -4.89
CA LEU A 62 8.24 -7.19 -5.26
C LEU A 62 7.80 -8.00 -6.47
N LYS A 63 6.70 -8.74 -6.30
CA LYS A 63 6.04 -9.46 -7.38
C LYS A 63 4.84 -8.66 -7.91
N PRO A 64 4.56 -8.71 -9.23
CA PRO A 64 3.41 -8.03 -9.81
C PRO A 64 2.08 -8.39 -9.13
N GLN A 65 1.94 -9.62 -8.65
CA GLN A 65 0.73 -10.08 -7.96
C GLN A 65 0.51 -9.37 -6.62
N GLN A 66 1.58 -8.92 -5.96
CA GLN A 66 1.52 -8.17 -4.70
C GLN A 66 1.09 -6.72 -4.92
N LEU A 67 1.20 -6.22 -6.15
CA LEU A 67 0.82 -4.88 -6.57
C LEU A 67 -0.48 -4.88 -7.39
N ALA A 68 -1.19 -6.01 -7.44
CA ALA A 68 -2.36 -6.17 -8.29
C ALA A 68 -3.60 -5.46 -7.71
N THR A 69 -3.86 -5.62 -6.41
CA THR A 69 -5.01 -5.03 -5.72
C THR A 69 -4.59 -4.41 -4.39
N VAL A 70 -5.45 -3.56 -3.84
CA VAL A 70 -5.27 -2.94 -2.52
C VAL A 70 -5.09 -4.00 -1.43
N GLY A 71 -5.81 -5.13 -1.50
CA GLY A 71 -5.65 -6.24 -0.56
C GLY A 71 -4.27 -6.90 -0.66
N SER A 72 -3.81 -7.19 -1.88
CA SER A 72 -2.46 -7.73 -2.09
C SER A 72 -1.36 -6.79 -1.61
N PHE A 73 -1.55 -5.49 -1.84
CA PHE A 73 -0.61 -4.45 -1.39
C PHE A 73 -0.62 -4.33 0.14
N THR A 74 -1.80 -4.34 0.76
CA THR A 74 -1.93 -4.35 2.22
C THR A 74 -1.20 -5.54 2.83
N ALA A 75 -1.37 -6.73 2.26
CA ALA A 75 -0.68 -7.95 2.71
C ALA A 75 0.85 -7.85 2.54
N LEU A 76 1.33 -7.16 1.50
CA LEU A 76 2.74 -6.86 1.32
C LEU A 76 3.27 -5.95 2.43
N ILE A 77 2.55 -4.88 2.78
CA ILE A 77 2.90 -3.98 3.88
C ILE A 77 2.94 -4.73 5.22
N GLU A 78 1.94 -5.58 5.47
CA GLU A 78 1.90 -6.44 6.67
C GLU A 78 3.10 -7.41 6.72
N ALA A 79 3.50 -7.97 5.58
CA ALA A 79 4.67 -8.83 5.49
C ALA A 79 5.98 -8.06 5.77
N GLY A 80 6.09 -6.82 5.27
CA GLY A 80 7.22 -5.93 5.53
C GLY A 80 7.36 -5.58 7.01
N LEU A 81 6.24 -5.40 7.72
CA LEU A 81 6.23 -5.18 9.16
C LEU A 81 6.81 -6.39 9.93
N LYS A 82 6.40 -7.62 9.56
CA LYS A 82 6.90 -8.86 10.18
C LYS A 82 8.37 -9.15 9.87
N ALA A 83 8.82 -8.78 8.67
CA ALA A 83 10.21 -8.99 8.26
C ALA A 83 11.21 -8.14 9.08
N ARG A 84 10.74 -7.07 9.73
CA ARG A 84 11.57 -6.19 10.55
C ARG A 84 11.74 -6.66 11.99
N GLU A 85 11.09 -7.72 12.45
CA GLU A 85 11.41 -8.36 13.73
C GLU A 85 12.78 -9.08 13.60
N PRO A 86 13.88 -8.52 14.14
CA PRO A 86 15.09 -9.29 14.28
C PRO A 86 14.88 -10.23 15.47
N ALA A 87 15.11 -11.53 15.27
CA ALA A 87 15.21 -12.48 16.37
C ALA A 87 16.27 -12.07 17.40
#